data_AF-A0A968I6J6-F1
#
_entry.id   AF-A0A968I6J6-F1
#
_cell.length_a   1.000
_cell.length_b   1.000
_cell.length_c   1.000
_cell.angle_alpha   90.00
_cell.angle_beta   90.00
_cell.angle_gamma   90.00
#
_symmetry.space_group_name_H-M   'P 1'
#
loop_
_entity.id
_entity.type
_entity.pdbx_description
1 polymer ?
#
loop_
_entity_poly.entity_id
_entity_poly.type
_entity_poly.pdbx_seq_one_letter_code
_entity_poly.pdbx_strand_id
1 'polypeptide(L)'
;MAVLTLNGIGVSSAEIALPITGRSYADVRLGEIRPVGVGTVCTLEFETGDTIRMTVQRAGLEGGFPNLVLVGGANKLNQTLEAKHYQGAPLSLILSDIVQDAGETLGTVDAPMVMRHWLRARSNAMECLVNAAARADGRNWRIARDGKLSVAIETWAAHTRTLEVIEAHPETAHWVLEPDWGLEPGRVVNVFDAGERSAFAPNASNTLSVRNVSRRTSGGQCEHSIQECRARPGRRAKRGLHRVLPRHGVEEQTQQPRRRAS
;
A
#
# COMPACT_ATOMS: atom_id res chain seq x y z
N MET A 1 -14.85 -10.24 -24.38
CA MET A 1 -14.45 -8.85 -24.06
C MET A 1 -13.19 -8.89 -23.22
N ALA A 2 -12.42 -7.80 -23.15
CA ALA A 2 -11.26 -7.74 -22.27
C ALA A 2 -11.71 -7.49 -20.83
N VAL A 3 -11.18 -8.25 -19.88
CA VAL A 3 -11.47 -8.11 -18.44
C VAL A 3 -10.97 -6.76 -17.89
N LEU A 4 -9.97 -6.18 -18.54
CA LEU A 4 -9.32 -4.92 -18.18
C LEU A 4 -9.03 -4.11 -19.45
N THR A 5 -9.28 -2.81 -19.40
CA THR A 5 -8.91 -1.88 -20.47
C THR A 5 -8.14 -0.68 -19.90
N LEU A 6 -7.32 -0.05 -20.76
CA LEU A 6 -6.62 1.20 -20.47
C LEU A 6 -7.12 2.26 -21.45
N ASN A 7 -7.90 3.24 -20.98
CA ASN A 7 -8.57 4.23 -21.84
C ASN A 7 -9.33 3.57 -23.02
N GLY A 8 -10.02 2.45 -22.75
CA GLY A 8 -10.74 1.66 -23.76
C GLY A 8 -9.88 0.74 -24.63
N ILE A 9 -8.55 0.73 -24.48
CA ILE A 9 -7.66 -0.21 -25.18
C ILE A 9 -7.59 -1.51 -24.39
N GLY A 10 -7.80 -2.66 -25.04
CA GLY A 10 -7.72 -3.96 -24.37
C GLY A 10 -6.35 -4.21 -23.74
N VAL A 11 -6.32 -4.65 -22.48
CA VAL A 11 -5.09 -5.04 -21.76
C VAL A 11 -4.90 -6.55 -21.87
N SER A 12 -3.73 -6.97 -22.38
CA SER A 12 -3.40 -8.38 -22.56
C SER A 12 -2.78 -9.01 -21.31
N SER A 13 -2.08 -8.24 -20.48
CA SER A 13 -1.55 -8.66 -19.19
C SER A 13 -1.33 -7.43 -18.29
N ALA A 14 -1.55 -7.56 -16.99
CA ALA A 14 -1.22 -6.49 -16.05
C ALA A 14 -0.77 -7.04 -14.69
N GLU A 15 0.20 -6.41 -14.06
CA GLU A 15 0.47 -6.56 -12.63
C GLU A 15 0.17 -5.23 -11.97
N ILE A 16 -0.76 -5.20 -11.02
CA ILE A 16 -1.19 -3.97 -10.36
C ILE A 16 -0.94 -4.12 -8.86
N ALA A 17 -0.24 -3.19 -8.22
CA ALA A 17 -0.09 -3.20 -6.77
C ALA A 17 -0.71 -1.96 -6.15
N LEU A 18 -1.53 -2.21 -5.13
CA LEU A 18 -2.19 -1.20 -4.31
C LEU A 18 -1.67 -1.37 -2.86
N PRO A 19 -0.62 -0.64 -2.47
CA PRO A 19 -0.09 -0.75 -1.12
C PRO A 19 -0.98 -0.01 -0.11
N ILE A 20 -0.96 -0.46 1.15
CA ILE A 20 -1.62 0.25 2.27
C ILE A 20 -0.98 1.62 2.51
N THR A 21 0.35 1.69 2.35
CA THR A 21 1.13 2.92 2.43
C THR A 21 2.03 3.00 1.20
N GLY A 22 1.95 4.10 0.46
CA GLY A 22 2.80 4.31 -0.70
C GLY A 22 2.03 4.67 -1.97
N ARG A 23 2.79 4.69 -3.06
CA ARG A 23 2.27 4.92 -4.40
C ARG A 23 1.88 3.59 -5.05
N SER A 24 0.67 3.52 -5.61
CA SER A 24 0.26 2.38 -6.45
C SER A 24 1.09 2.33 -7.73
N TYR A 25 1.32 1.12 -8.24
CA TYR A 25 2.02 0.89 -9.50
C TYR A 25 1.29 -0.15 -10.33
N ALA A 26 1.48 -0.10 -11.65
CA ALA A 26 1.09 -1.19 -12.52
C ALA A 26 2.09 -1.39 -13.65
N ASP A 27 2.36 -2.64 -14.03
CA ASP A 27 3.04 -3.02 -15.27
C ASP A 27 1.96 -3.57 -16.22
N VAL A 28 1.78 -2.96 -17.39
CA VAL A 28 0.62 -3.18 -18.25
C VAL A 28 1.05 -3.39 -19.69
N ARG A 29 0.71 -4.54 -20.25
CA ARG A 29 0.86 -4.84 -21.67
C ARG A 29 -0.47 -4.64 -22.40
N LEU A 30 -0.45 -3.83 -23.45
CA LEU A 30 -1.63 -3.61 -24.29
C LEU A 30 -1.79 -4.74 -25.31
N GLY A 31 -3.03 -5.06 -25.67
CA GLY A 31 -3.38 -6.03 -26.72
C GLY A 31 -3.31 -5.45 -28.13
N GLU A 32 -3.18 -4.13 -28.25
CA GLU A 32 -3.16 -3.40 -29.52
C GLU A 32 -1.90 -2.54 -29.61
N ILE A 33 -1.38 -2.39 -30.83
CA ILE A 33 -0.22 -1.52 -31.11
C ILE A 33 -0.73 -0.08 -31.22
N ARG A 34 -0.99 0.52 -30.06
CA ARG A 34 -1.37 1.93 -29.94
C ARG A 34 -0.40 2.65 -28.99
N PRO A 35 0.33 3.67 -29.46
CA PRO A 35 1.28 4.38 -28.61
C PRO A 35 0.53 5.18 -27.53
N VAL A 36 1.04 5.08 -26.30
CA VAL A 36 0.60 5.90 -25.15
C VAL A 36 1.84 6.62 -24.61
N GLY A 37 1.78 7.95 -24.54
CA GLY A 37 2.93 8.78 -24.15
C GLY A 37 3.19 8.77 -22.64
N VAL A 38 4.46 8.90 -22.26
CA VAL A 38 4.86 9.15 -20.87
C VAL A 38 4.22 10.46 -20.37
N GLY A 39 3.72 10.45 -19.14
CA GLY A 39 2.99 11.56 -18.53
C GLY A 39 1.50 11.60 -18.88
N THR A 40 1.00 10.71 -19.75
CA THR A 40 -0.43 10.60 -20.05
C THR A 40 -1.17 10.05 -18.84
N VAL A 41 -2.21 10.76 -18.40
CA VAL A 41 -3.13 10.24 -17.40
C VAL A 41 -4.07 9.25 -18.05
N CYS A 42 -4.20 8.07 -17.44
CA CYS A 42 -4.99 6.96 -17.94
C CYS A 42 -5.91 6.41 -16.85
N THR A 43 -7.00 5.80 -17.28
CA THR A 43 -7.91 5.04 -16.43
C THR A 43 -7.80 3.58 -16.81
N LEU A 44 -7.45 2.75 -15.83
CA LEU A 44 -7.66 1.31 -15.89
C LEU A 44 -9.12 1.04 -15.54
N GLU A 45 -9.84 0.35 -16.40
CA GLU A 45 -11.26 0.05 -16.25
C GLU A 45 -11.46 -1.47 -16.30
N PHE A 46 -11.99 -2.02 -15.21
CA PHE A 46 -12.33 -3.43 -15.11
C PHE A 46 -13.73 -3.67 -15.68
N GLU A 47 -13.99 -4.90 -16.16
CA GLU A 47 -15.30 -5.30 -16.67
C GLU A 47 -16.43 -5.13 -15.63
N THR A 48 -16.11 -5.18 -14.33
CA THR A 48 -17.04 -4.94 -13.22
C THR A 48 -17.43 -3.47 -13.04
N GLY A 49 -16.79 -2.54 -13.76
CA GLY A 49 -17.00 -1.10 -13.64
C GLY A 49 -16.06 -0.40 -12.65
N ASP A 50 -15.24 -1.15 -11.90
CA ASP A 50 -14.20 -0.58 -11.05
C ASP A 50 -13.16 0.14 -11.90
N THR A 51 -12.62 1.25 -11.36
CA THR A 51 -11.64 2.06 -12.07
C THR A 51 -10.44 2.41 -11.21
N ILE A 52 -9.27 2.56 -11.82
CA ILE A 52 -8.05 3.06 -11.19
C ILE A 52 -7.43 4.12 -12.10
N ARG A 53 -7.31 5.35 -11.61
CA ARG A 53 -6.63 6.45 -12.28
C ARG A 53 -5.14 6.39 -12.01
N MET A 54 -4.34 6.31 -13.08
CA MET A 54 -2.88 6.24 -13.02
C MET A 54 -2.26 7.13 -14.10
N THR A 55 -0.95 7.37 -14.01
CA THR A 55 -0.19 8.10 -15.03
C THR A 55 0.90 7.21 -15.58
N VAL A 56 1.14 7.28 -16.90
CA VAL A 56 2.23 6.55 -17.55
C VAL A 56 3.57 7.10 -17.08
N GLN A 57 4.32 6.30 -16.31
CA GLN A 57 5.66 6.63 -15.88
C GLN A 57 6.71 6.24 -16.92
N ARG A 58 6.55 5.07 -17.55
CA ARG A 58 7.43 4.57 -18.61
C ARG A 58 6.58 3.91 -19.68
N ALA A 59 7.01 4.04 -20.93
CA ALA A 59 6.41 3.38 -22.07
C ALA A 59 7.51 2.79 -22.94
N GLY A 60 7.27 1.60 -23.48
CA GLY A 60 8.18 0.92 -24.39
C GLY A 60 7.45 -0.14 -25.21
N LEU A 61 8.21 -0.86 -26.03
CA LEU A 61 7.71 -2.02 -26.75
C LEU A 61 8.39 -3.28 -26.20
N GLU A 62 7.62 -4.34 -26.02
CA GLU A 62 8.11 -5.66 -25.66
C GLU A 62 7.43 -6.69 -26.55
N GLY A 63 8.21 -7.43 -27.34
CA GLY A 63 7.65 -8.36 -28.33
C GLY A 63 6.76 -7.70 -29.38
N GLY A 64 6.96 -6.41 -29.67
CA GLY A 64 6.15 -5.62 -30.60
C GLY A 64 4.86 -5.02 -30.01
N PHE A 65 4.53 -5.34 -28.76
CA PHE A 65 3.37 -4.78 -28.07
C PHE A 65 3.77 -3.66 -27.10
N PRO A 66 2.95 -2.60 -26.96
CA PRO A 66 3.18 -1.58 -25.94
C PRO A 66 3.19 -2.19 -24.54
N ASN A 67 4.29 -1.98 -23.82
CA ASN A 67 4.41 -2.26 -22.40
C ASN A 67 4.60 -0.94 -21.63
N LEU A 68 3.79 -0.73 -20.59
CA LEU A 68 3.67 0.51 -19.86
C LEU A 68 3.88 0.26 -18.37
N VAL A 69 4.68 1.12 -17.72
CA VAL A 69 4.70 1.23 -16.27
C VAL A 69 3.84 2.41 -15.88
N LEU A 70 2.76 2.16 -15.16
CA LEU A 70 1.82 3.13 -14.64
C LEU A 70 2.06 3.34 -13.14
N VAL A 71 1.74 4.55 -12.67
CA VAL A 71 1.86 4.90 -11.25
C VAL A 71 0.66 5.71 -10.82
N GLY A 72 0.24 5.57 -9.56
CA GLY A 72 -0.79 6.43 -9.00
C GLY A 72 -0.38 7.90 -9.03
N GLY A 73 -1.36 8.79 -9.16
CA GLY A 73 -1.15 10.23 -9.13
C GLY A 73 -0.71 10.80 -10.47
N ALA A 74 -0.14 11.99 -10.45
CA ALA A 74 0.36 12.74 -11.60
C ALA A 74 1.80 12.37 -11.99
N ASN A 75 2.42 11.40 -11.30
CA ASN A 75 3.82 11.01 -11.48
C ASN A 75 4.81 12.17 -11.25
N LYS A 76 4.58 12.98 -10.22
CA LYS A 76 5.42 14.13 -9.88
C LYS A 76 6.08 14.06 -8.51
N LEU A 77 5.87 12.99 -7.74
CA LEU A 77 6.54 12.79 -6.45
C LEU A 77 8.08 12.74 -6.51
N ASN A 78 8.68 12.57 -7.68
CA ASN A 78 10.13 12.67 -7.86
C ASN A 78 10.64 14.10 -8.06
N GLN A 79 9.75 15.10 -8.16
CA GLN A 79 10.11 16.50 -8.33
C GLN A 79 10.83 17.03 -7.10
N THR A 80 11.92 17.77 -7.30
CA THR A 80 12.63 18.47 -6.23
C THR A 80 11.79 19.65 -5.77
N LEU A 81 11.51 19.71 -4.47
CA LEU A 81 10.85 20.82 -3.81
C LEU A 81 11.90 21.72 -3.16
N GLU A 82 11.65 23.03 -3.18
CA GLU A 82 12.50 23.97 -2.47
C GLU A 82 12.30 23.90 -0.95
N ALA A 83 13.33 24.31 -0.23
CA ALA A 83 13.29 24.36 1.22
C ALA A 83 12.23 25.37 1.69
N LYS A 84 11.48 25.01 2.75
CA LYS A 84 10.43 25.87 3.31
C LYS A 84 10.33 25.66 4.81
N HIS A 85 10.28 26.77 5.55
CA HIS A 85 10.15 26.76 7.01
C HIS A 85 8.69 27.01 7.41
N TYR A 86 8.26 26.30 8.46
CA TYR A 86 6.92 26.37 9.01
C TYR A 86 7.00 26.58 10.52
N GLN A 87 6.18 27.49 11.02
CA GLN A 87 6.10 27.80 12.44
C GLN A 87 4.64 27.84 12.87
N GLY A 88 4.28 27.04 13.89
CA GLY A 88 2.90 26.91 14.36
C GLY A 88 1.92 26.42 13.30
N ALA A 89 2.39 25.67 12.29
CA ALA A 89 1.57 25.26 11.16
C ALA A 89 0.91 23.89 11.40
N PRO A 90 -0.34 23.68 11.00
CA PRO A 90 -0.94 22.35 11.04
C PRO A 90 -0.24 21.41 10.05
N LEU A 91 -0.11 20.13 10.41
CA LEU A 91 0.51 19.12 9.54
C LEU A 91 -0.26 18.93 8.23
N SER A 92 -1.58 19.11 8.24
CA SER A 92 -2.41 19.09 7.03
C SER A 92 -1.99 20.17 6.02
N LEU A 93 -1.64 21.38 6.48
CA LEU A 93 -1.13 22.44 5.61
C LEU A 93 0.22 22.06 5.02
N ILE A 94 1.13 21.54 5.85
CA ILE A 94 2.44 21.06 5.42
C ILE A 94 2.32 19.98 4.33
N LEU A 95 1.45 18.99 4.53
CA LEU A 95 1.18 17.92 3.57
C LEU A 95 0.56 18.48 2.28
N SER A 96 -0.40 19.41 2.40
CA SER A 96 -1.01 20.09 1.27
C SER A 96 0.03 20.83 0.43
N ASP A 97 0.91 21.60 1.08
CA ASP A 97 1.98 22.35 0.40
C ASP A 97 2.95 21.42 -0.32
N ILE A 98 3.36 20.31 0.28
CA ILE A 98 4.22 19.31 -0.38
C ILE A 98 3.55 18.77 -1.65
N VAL A 99 2.27 18.41 -1.57
CA VAL A 99 1.52 17.81 -2.67
C VAL A 99 1.28 18.81 -3.79
N GLN A 100 0.87 20.04 -3.44
CA GLN A 100 0.65 21.11 -4.41
C GLN A 100 1.94 21.57 -5.08
N ASP A 101 3.02 21.76 -4.31
CA ASP A 101 4.33 22.13 -4.87
C ASP A 101 4.89 21.04 -5.80
N ALA A 102 4.55 19.78 -5.53
CA ALA A 102 4.86 18.66 -6.42
C ALA A 102 3.94 18.60 -7.65
N GLY A 103 2.84 19.34 -7.72
CA GLY A 103 1.86 19.20 -8.80
C GLY A 103 1.03 17.90 -8.73
N GLU A 104 0.91 17.32 -7.54
CA GLU A 104 0.00 16.20 -7.25
C GLU A 104 -1.35 16.73 -6.75
N THR A 105 -2.38 15.88 -6.71
CA THR A 105 -3.70 16.26 -6.18
C THR A 105 -3.92 15.67 -4.79
N LEU A 106 -4.32 16.51 -3.84
CA LEU A 106 -4.62 16.10 -2.48
C LEU A 106 -6.05 15.55 -2.38
N GLY A 107 -6.20 14.42 -1.71
CA GLY A 107 -7.46 13.84 -1.29
C GLY A 107 -7.72 14.11 0.20
N THR A 108 -8.26 13.10 0.90
CA THR A 108 -8.54 13.20 2.33
C THR A 108 -7.25 13.26 3.15
N VAL A 109 -7.13 14.26 4.02
CA VAL A 109 -6.02 14.41 4.97
C VAL A 109 -6.57 14.54 6.39
N ASP A 110 -6.44 13.48 7.16
CA ASP A 110 -6.61 13.48 8.60
C ASP A 110 -5.22 13.64 9.23
N ALA A 111 -4.87 14.86 9.63
CA ALA A 111 -3.61 15.18 10.30
C ALA A 111 -3.80 16.35 11.29
N PRO A 112 -4.41 16.10 12.47
CA PRO A 112 -4.91 17.16 13.37
C PRO A 112 -3.80 17.88 14.15
N MET A 113 -2.56 17.43 14.07
CA MET A 113 -1.46 17.98 14.84
C MET A 113 -0.90 19.28 14.28
N VAL A 114 -0.31 20.08 15.16
CA VAL A 114 0.35 21.35 14.84
C VAL A 114 1.84 21.25 15.12
N MET A 115 2.65 21.63 14.13
CA MET A 115 4.10 21.66 14.23
C MET A 115 4.55 23.02 14.77
N ARG A 116 5.19 23.01 15.95
CA ARG A 116 5.79 24.23 16.52
C ARG A 116 6.84 24.82 15.59
N HIS A 117 7.78 23.99 15.15
CA HIS A 117 8.80 24.30 14.16
C HIS A 117 8.97 23.09 13.25
N TRP A 118 8.97 23.33 11.94
CA TRP A 118 9.28 22.31 10.96
C TRP A 118 9.99 22.92 9.76
N LEU A 119 11.02 22.22 9.28
CA LEU A 119 11.78 22.60 8.09
C LEU A 119 11.60 21.50 7.06
N ARG A 120 10.97 21.84 5.93
CA ARG A 120 11.10 21.05 4.72
C ARG A 120 12.48 21.32 4.15
N ALA A 121 13.36 20.34 4.20
CA ALA A 121 14.62 20.40 3.45
C ALA A 121 14.35 20.36 1.95
N ARG A 122 15.26 20.94 1.15
CA ARG A 122 15.23 20.77 -0.31
C ARG A 122 15.51 19.30 -0.64
N SER A 123 14.48 18.57 -1.05
CA SER A 123 14.59 17.18 -1.52
C SER A 123 13.46 16.86 -2.51
N ASN A 124 13.43 15.63 -3.02
CA ASN A 124 12.31 15.13 -3.79
C ASN A 124 11.01 15.12 -2.94
N ALA A 125 9.88 15.35 -3.60
CA ALA A 125 8.58 15.48 -2.94
C ALA A 125 8.19 14.21 -2.16
N MET A 126 8.55 13.02 -2.66
CA MET A 126 8.34 11.74 -1.98
C MET A 126 9.01 11.70 -0.61
N GLU A 127 10.26 12.14 -0.50
CA GLU A 127 11.00 12.17 0.76
C GLU A 127 10.42 13.21 1.71
N CYS A 128 10.09 14.41 1.21
CA CYS A 128 9.40 15.43 2.00
C CYS A 128 8.06 14.90 2.55
N LEU A 129 7.29 14.22 1.71
CA LEU A 129 6.02 13.60 2.05
C LEU A 129 6.19 12.51 3.11
N VAL A 130 7.09 11.55 2.89
CA VAL A 130 7.35 10.45 3.83
C VAL A 130 7.78 11.01 5.18
N ASN A 131 8.67 12.01 5.20
CA ASN A 131 9.13 12.65 6.43
C ASN A 131 8.01 13.40 7.18
N ALA A 132 7.11 14.06 6.46
CA ALA A 132 5.95 14.74 7.05
C ALA A 132 4.90 13.74 7.54
N ALA A 133 4.55 12.75 6.71
CA ALA A 133 3.57 11.71 7.02
C ALA A 133 4.03 10.80 8.17
N ALA A 134 5.34 10.57 8.33
CA ALA A 134 5.89 9.86 9.48
C ALA A 134 5.61 10.56 10.83
N ARG A 135 5.19 11.83 10.81
CA ARG A 135 4.73 12.52 12.02
C ARG A 135 3.26 12.28 12.32
N ALA A 136 2.47 11.88 11.33
CA ALA A 136 1.05 11.62 11.49
C ALA A 136 0.83 10.27 12.20
N ASP A 137 0.93 10.28 13.53
CA ASP A 137 0.83 9.06 14.35
C ASP A 137 -0.40 8.21 13.98
N GLY A 138 -0.14 6.93 13.69
CA GLY A 138 -1.15 5.92 13.36
C GLY A 138 -1.83 6.09 12.00
N ARG A 139 -1.37 7.01 11.14
CA ARG A 139 -1.94 7.26 9.83
C ARG A 139 -1.05 6.73 8.73
N ASN A 140 -1.68 6.20 7.70
CA ASN A 140 -1.02 5.78 6.47
C ASN A 140 -1.22 6.84 5.40
N TRP A 141 -0.22 7.00 4.55
CA TRP A 141 -0.34 7.81 3.35
C TRP A 141 -0.38 6.90 2.12
N ARG A 142 -1.31 7.13 1.21
CA ARG A 142 -1.38 6.37 -0.05
C ARG A 142 -1.98 7.20 -1.16
N ILE A 143 -1.67 6.82 -2.39
CA ILE A 143 -2.44 7.29 -3.54
C ILE A 143 -3.63 6.37 -3.74
N ALA A 144 -4.85 6.91 -3.57
CA ALA A 144 -6.10 6.19 -3.75
C ALA A 144 -6.37 5.90 -5.23
N ARG A 145 -7.40 5.08 -5.51
CA ARG A 145 -7.78 4.71 -6.89
C ARG A 145 -8.18 5.89 -7.76
N ASP A 146 -8.67 6.97 -7.16
CA ASP A 146 -8.99 8.21 -7.88
C ASP A 146 -7.73 9.01 -8.27
N GLY A 147 -6.54 8.51 -7.95
CA GLY A 147 -5.26 9.13 -8.23
C GLY A 147 -4.89 10.24 -7.25
N LYS A 148 -5.64 10.44 -6.16
CA LYS A 148 -5.33 11.48 -5.16
C LYS A 148 -4.53 10.92 -4.00
N LEU A 149 -3.65 11.76 -3.45
CA LEU A 149 -2.90 11.43 -2.26
C LEU A 149 -3.76 11.64 -1.01
N SER A 150 -3.88 10.61 -0.20
CA SER A 150 -4.60 10.63 1.07
C SER A 150 -3.65 10.34 2.24
N VAL A 151 -3.98 10.89 3.41
CA VAL A 151 -3.34 10.56 4.69
C VAL A 151 -4.47 10.32 5.69
N ALA A 152 -4.64 9.08 6.16
CA ALA A 152 -5.76 8.73 7.01
C ALA A 152 -5.44 7.56 7.96
N ILE A 153 -6.24 7.45 9.02
CA ILE A 153 -6.28 6.25 9.86
C ILE A 153 -7.04 5.15 9.09
N GLU A 154 -6.46 3.96 9.04
CA GLU A 154 -7.15 2.81 8.48
C GLU A 154 -8.23 2.33 9.43
N THR A 155 -9.47 2.30 8.94
CA THR A 155 -10.64 1.87 9.71
C THR A 155 -10.85 0.36 9.66
N TRP A 156 -10.16 -0.33 8.75
CA TRP A 156 -10.29 -1.78 8.55
C TRP A 156 -11.74 -2.21 8.31
N ALA A 157 -12.47 -1.40 7.54
CA ALA A 157 -13.87 -1.66 7.25
C ALA A 157 -14.03 -3.02 6.53
N ALA A 158 -15.10 -3.74 6.88
CA ALA A 158 -15.38 -5.03 6.26
C ALA A 158 -15.59 -4.88 4.74
N HIS A 159 -15.00 -5.80 3.99
CA HIS A 159 -15.31 -6.03 2.59
C HIS A 159 -16.64 -6.76 2.48
N THR A 160 -17.47 -6.38 1.52
CA THR A 160 -18.86 -6.85 1.44
C THR A 160 -18.96 -8.28 0.94
N ARG A 161 -17.97 -8.74 0.17
CA ARG A 161 -17.92 -10.10 -0.36
C ARG A 161 -17.04 -11.00 0.49
N THR A 162 -17.48 -12.25 0.63
CA THR A 162 -16.62 -13.33 1.08
C THR A 162 -15.88 -13.89 -0.14
N LEU A 163 -14.57 -14.02 -0.05
CA LEU A 163 -13.72 -14.48 -1.16
C LEU A 163 -13.21 -15.90 -0.92
N GLU A 164 -13.05 -16.67 -1.99
CA GLU A 164 -12.37 -17.97 -1.94
C GLU A 164 -10.85 -17.78 -1.81
N VAL A 165 -10.22 -18.60 -0.98
CA VAL A 165 -8.76 -18.73 -0.95
C VAL A 165 -8.33 -19.70 -2.05
N ILE A 166 -7.55 -19.23 -3.01
CA ILE A 166 -6.95 -20.06 -4.07
C ILE A 166 -5.66 -20.72 -3.54
N GLU A 167 -4.81 -19.93 -2.89
CA GLU A 167 -3.55 -20.40 -2.30
C GLU A 167 -3.31 -19.72 -0.94
N ALA A 168 -2.79 -20.48 0.02
CA ALA A 168 -2.47 -19.98 1.35
C ALA A 168 -1.01 -20.33 1.74
N HIS A 169 -0.26 -19.29 2.12
CA HIS A 169 1.11 -19.37 2.60
C HIS A 169 1.24 -18.65 3.95
N PRO A 170 0.62 -19.19 5.02
CA PRO A 170 0.54 -18.51 6.33
C PRO A 170 1.92 -18.24 6.95
N GLU A 171 2.93 -19.04 6.62
CA GLU A 171 4.31 -18.88 7.07
C GLU A 171 4.99 -17.61 6.53
N THR A 172 4.52 -17.10 5.39
CA THR A 172 5.00 -15.84 4.79
C THR A 172 3.99 -14.71 4.88
N ALA A 173 2.84 -14.96 5.51
CA ALA A 173 1.70 -14.07 5.50
C ALA A 173 1.28 -13.68 4.05
N HIS A 174 1.19 -14.68 3.17
CA HIS A 174 0.78 -14.50 1.78
C HIS A 174 -0.45 -15.36 1.46
N TRP A 175 -1.41 -14.77 0.76
CA TRP A 175 -2.65 -15.43 0.33
C TRP A 175 -3.00 -14.96 -1.07
N VAL A 176 -3.44 -15.91 -1.90
CA VAL A 176 -4.01 -15.66 -3.21
C VAL A 176 -5.50 -15.92 -3.11
N LEU A 177 -6.31 -14.91 -3.44
CA LEU A 177 -7.77 -14.98 -3.36
C LEU A 177 -8.37 -15.00 -4.77
N GLU A 178 -9.65 -15.37 -4.87
CA GLU A 178 -10.40 -15.14 -6.10
C GLU A 178 -10.33 -13.66 -6.53
N PRO A 179 -10.33 -13.37 -7.85
CA PRO A 179 -10.27 -12.00 -8.32
C PRO A 179 -11.47 -11.16 -7.83
N ASP A 180 -11.17 -10.10 -7.09
CA ASP A 180 -12.12 -9.05 -6.75
C ASP A 180 -11.49 -7.69 -7.01
N TRP A 181 -11.91 -7.07 -8.11
CA TRP A 181 -11.39 -5.77 -8.53
C TRP A 181 -11.86 -4.63 -7.64
N GLY A 182 -12.91 -4.83 -6.82
CA GLY A 182 -13.38 -3.86 -5.84
C GLY A 182 -12.62 -3.92 -4.50
N LEU A 183 -11.70 -4.88 -4.34
CA LEU A 183 -10.93 -5.01 -3.11
C LEU A 183 -9.91 -3.86 -2.95
N GLU A 184 -10.04 -3.13 -1.84
CA GLU A 184 -9.16 -2.01 -1.51
C GLU A 184 -8.19 -2.36 -0.38
N PRO A 185 -7.00 -1.74 -0.34
CA PRO A 185 -6.13 -1.83 0.83
C PRO A 185 -6.84 -1.24 2.07
N GLY A 186 -6.56 -1.80 3.25
CA GLY A 186 -7.20 -1.38 4.51
C GLY A 186 -8.61 -1.95 4.71
N ARG A 187 -8.92 -3.10 4.10
CA ARG A 187 -10.19 -3.83 4.28
C ARG A 187 -9.96 -5.15 5.02
N VAL A 188 -10.97 -5.56 5.77
CA VAL A 188 -11.05 -6.91 6.34
C VAL A 188 -11.89 -7.78 5.42
N VAL A 189 -11.36 -8.91 4.99
CA VAL A 189 -12.02 -9.81 4.06
C VAL A 189 -12.39 -11.10 4.79
N ASN A 190 -13.65 -11.50 4.65
CA ASN A 190 -14.05 -12.85 5.05
C ASN A 190 -13.61 -13.81 3.95
N VAL A 191 -12.93 -14.89 4.32
CA VAL A 191 -12.49 -15.89 3.37
C VAL A 191 -13.06 -17.26 3.70
N PHE A 192 -13.22 -18.10 2.68
CA PHE A 192 -13.48 -19.51 2.87
C PHE A 192 -12.41 -20.34 2.15
N ASP A 193 -11.93 -21.37 2.85
CA ASP A 193 -10.94 -22.31 2.34
C ASP A 193 -11.61 -23.68 2.29
N ALA A 194 -11.91 -24.18 1.08
CA ALA A 194 -12.37 -25.54 0.76
C ALA A 194 -13.22 -26.30 1.83
N GLY A 195 -14.09 -25.59 2.59
CA GLY A 195 -14.91 -26.17 3.66
C GLY A 195 -14.89 -25.45 5.02
N GLU A 196 -13.95 -24.55 5.30
CA GLU A 196 -13.85 -23.83 6.58
C GLU A 196 -13.87 -22.30 6.41
N ARG A 197 -14.68 -21.60 7.22
CA ARG A 197 -14.79 -20.13 7.20
C ARG A 197 -13.72 -19.54 8.12
N SER A 198 -12.91 -18.61 7.60
CA SER A 198 -11.93 -17.86 8.38
C SER A 198 -12.02 -16.36 8.06
N ALA A 199 -11.90 -15.49 9.07
CA ALA A 199 -11.78 -14.05 8.86
C ALA A 199 -10.29 -13.68 8.82
N PHE A 200 -9.86 -12.93 7.79
CA PHE A 200 -8.45 -12.56 7.62
C PHE A 200 -8.27 -11.06 7.37
N ALA A 201 -7.24 -10.49 7.99
CA ALA A 201 -6.79 -9.12 7.75
C ALA A 201 -5.48 -9.19 6.95
N PRO A 202 -5.49 -8.89 5.63
CA PRO A 202 -4.26 -8.89 4.85
C PRO A 202 -3.31 -7.80 5.34
N ASN A 203 -2.22 -8.24 5.97
CA ASN A 203 -1.14 -7.38 6.41
C ASN A 203 -0.06 -7.35 5.30
N ALA A 204 0.14 -6.16 4.73
CA ALA A 204 1.17 -5.76 3.77
C ALA A 204 0.87 -6.02 2.28
N SER A 205 1.09 -4.96 1.48
CA SER A 205 1.05 -4.84 0.01
C SER A 205 0.25 -5.89 -0.77
N ASN A 206 -0.95 -5.50 -1.20
CA ASN A 206 -1.68 -6.26 -2.21
C ASN A 206 -1.00 -6.05 -3.57
N THR A 207 -0.18 -6.99 -4.01
CA THR A 207 0.20 -7.12 -5.42
C THR A 207 -0.83 -8.02 -6.10
N LEU A 208 -1.73 -7.40 -6.85
CA LEU A 208 -2.72 -8.07 -7.69
C LEU A 208 -2.08 -8.34 -9.05
N SER A 209 -1.55 -9.55 -9.23
CA SER A 209 -1.02 -9.98 -10.53
C SER A 209 -2.16 -10.52 -11.41
N VAL A 210 -2.49 -9.81 -12.49
CA VAL A 210 -3.44 -10.25 -13.52
C VAL A 210 -2.67 -10.85 -14.68
N ARG A 211 -2.35 -12.14 -14.60
CA ARG A 211 -1.92 -12.91 -15.78
C ARG A 211 -3.16 -13.35 -16.57
N ASN A 212 -3.47 -12.64 -17.64
CA ASN A 212 -4.48 -13.06 -18.60
C ASN A 212 -3.91 -14.24 -19.43
N VAL A 213 -4.24 -15.47 -19.07
CA VAL A 213 -3.91 -16.64 -19.89
C VAL A 213 -5.02 -16.83 -20.90
N SER A 214 -4.92 -16.19 -22.08
CA SER A 214 -5.73 -16.60 -23.21
C SER A 214 -5.30 -18.01 -23.63
N ARG A 215 -6.05 -19.04 -23.24
CA ARG A 215 -5.81 -20.41 -23.71
C ARG A 215 -6.05 -20.47 -25.22
N ARG A 216 -4.97 -20.64 -26.00
CA ARG A 216 -5.03 -21.38 -27.27
C ARG A 216 -4.75 -22.84 -26.96
N THR A 217 -5.77 -23.68 -26.97
CA THR A 217 -5.59 -25.13 -27.02
C THR A 217 -5.24 -25.54 -28.44
N SER A 218 -3.99 -25.93 -28.66
CA SER A 218 -3.62 -27.04 -29.56
C SER A 218 -2.14 -27.39 -29.38
N GLY A 219 -1.88 -28.42 -28.56
CA GLY A 219 -0.64 -29.20 -28.60
C GLY A 219 0.59 -28.61 -27.92
N GLY A 220 1.05 -29.28 -26.86
CA GLY A 220 2.45 -29.27 -26.43
C GLY A 220 2.78 -28.35 -25.26
N GLN A 221 2.69 -28.92 -24.05
CA GLN A 221 3.39 -28.60 -22.80
C GLN A 221 4.22 -27.30 -22.73
N CYS A 222 3.90 -26.44 -21.77
CA CYS A 222 4.84 -25.49 -21.17
C CYS A 222 4.80 -25.63 -19.64
N GLU A 223 5.97 -25.91 -19.08
CA GLU A 223 6.26 -26.09 -17.67
C GLU A 223 6.00 -24.82 -16.84
N HIS A 224 5.64 -25.04 -15.58
CA HIS A 224 5.41 -24.02 -14.56
C HIS A 224 6.68 -23.22 -14.26
N SER A 225 6.60 -21.90 -14.36
CA SER A 225 7.63 -20.99 -13.84
C SER A 225 7.13 -20.30 -12.57
N ILE A 226 7.76 -20.70 -11.47
CA ILE A 226 7.65 -20.17 -10.11
C ILE A 226 8.24 -18.76 -10.06
N GLN A 227 7.64 -17.85 -9.29
CA GLN A 227 8.21 -16.52 -9.01
C GLN A 227 8.38 -16.36 -7.49
N GLU A 228 9.65 -16.34 -7.06
CA GLU A 228 10.08 -16.12 -5.67
C GLU A 228 10.00 -14.63 -5.29
N CYS A 229 9.67 -14.34 -4.03
CA CYS A 229 10.11 -13.12 -3.37
C CYS A 229 10.55 -13.43 -1.93
N ARG A 230 11.83 -13.12 -1.63
CA ARG A 230 12.47 -13.34 -0.33
C ARG A 230 12.27 -12.14 0.59
N ALA A 231 11.87 -12.37 1.83
CA ALA A 231 12.04 -11.44 2.94
C ALA A 231 12.98 -12.04 4.01
N ARG A 232 13.93 -11.24 4.50
CA ARG A 232 14.86 -11.63 5.59
C ARG A 232 14.13 -11.65 6.93
N PRO A 233 14.47 -12.59 7.84
CA PRO A 233 13.83 -12.70 9.14
C PRO A 233 14.27 -11.58 10.10
N GLY A 234 13.31 -10.79 10.60
CA GLY A 234 13.49 -9.88 11.72
C GLY A 234 13.64 -10.63 13.04
N ARG A 235 14.63 -10.23 13.85
CA ARG A 235 15.01 -10.86 15.12
C ARG A 235 13.86 -10.92 16.12
N ARG A 236 13.65 -12.12 16.70
CA ARG A 236 12.76 -12.37 17.86
C ARG A 236 13.15 -11.50 19.06
N ALA A 237 12.22 -10.69 19.55
CA ALA A 237 12.23 -10.21 20.93
C ALA A 237 11.66 -11.32 21.84
N LYS A 238 12.49 -11.93 22.69
CA LYS A 238 12.04 -12.82 23.76
C LYS A 238 11.36 -11.97 24.85
N ARG A 239 10.04 -12.06 25.00
CA ARG A 239 9.35 -11.69 26.24
C ARG A 239 9.16 -12.95 27.08
N GLY A 240 9.63 -12.87 28.32
CA GLY A 240 9.68 -13.97 29.28
C GLY A 240 8.29 -14.44 29.71
N LEU A 241 8.18 -15.76 29.89
CA LEU A 241 7.06 -16.40 30.57
C LEU A 241 7.02 -15.93 32.03
N HIS A 242 5.89 -15.37 32.44
CA HIS A 242 5.47 -15.34 33.84
C HIS A 242 5.08 -16.77 34.26
N ARG A 243 5.73 -17.27 35.32
CA ARG A 243 5.27 -18.43 36.10
C ARG A 243 4.97 -17.94 37.51
N VAL A 244 3.77 -18.21 37.99
CA VAL A 244 3.27 -17.78 39.31
C VAL A 244 3.22 -18.99 40.25
N LEU A 245 3.55 -18.71 41.53
CA LEU A 245 3.25 -19.41 42.81
C LEU A 245 4.32 -20.39 43.37
N PRO A 246 4.38 -20.60 44.72
CA PRO A 246 4.09 -19.67 45.85
C PRO A 246 5.05 -19.76 47.08
N ARG A 247 4.91 -18.75 47.97
CA ARG A 247 5.05 -18.70 49.46
C ARG A 247 6.19 -19.43 50.20
N HIS A 248 6.98 -18.64 50.94
CA HIS A 248 7.31 -18.68 52.39
C HIS A 248 8.34 -17.55 52.61
N GLY A 249 8.12 -16.51 53.43
CA GLY A 249 8.11 -16.55 54.89
C GLY A 249 9.53 -16.26 55.41
N VAL A 250 9.77 -15.06 55.97
CA VAL A 250 10.63 -14.73 57.13
C VAL A 250 10.91 -13.22 57.15
N GLU A 251 10.69 -12.65 58.32
CA GLU A 251 10.90 -11.27 58.75
C GLU A 251 12.37 -10.83 58.65
N GLU A 252 12.62 -9.54 58.37
CA GLU A 252 13.57 -8.80 59.20
C GLU A 252 13.41 -7.28 59.06
N GLN A 253 13.55 -6.65 60.21
CA GLN A 253 13.24 -5.28 60.54
C GLN A 253 14.22 -4.29 59.88
N THR A 254 13.75 -3.11 59.48
CA THR A 254 14.63 -1.96 59.26
C THR A 254 14.05 -0.71 59.91
N GLN A 255 14.77 -0.26 60.94
CA GLN A 255 14.52 0.93 61.74
C GLN A 255 14.66 2.21 60.91
N GLN A 256 13.69 3.13 61.07
CA GLN A 256 13.80 4.54 60.67
C GLN A 256 14.61 5.33 61.71
N PRO A 257 15.46 6.29 61.30
CA PRO A 257 15.86 7.38 62.18
C PRO A 257 14.91 8.58 62.05
N ARG A 258 14.60 9.14 63.22
CA ARG A 258 13.69 10.26 63.48
C ARG A 258 14.25 11.62 63.04
N ARG A 259 13.33 12.45 62.54
CA ARG A 259 13.07 13.88 62.83
C ARG A 259 14.27 14.82 63.06
N ARG A 260 14.36 15.84 62.19
CA ARG A 260 14.83 17.19 62.54
C ARG A 260 13.63 18.08 62.91
N ALA A 261 13.73 18.76 64.03
CA ALA A 261 13.07 20.04 64.31
C ALA A 261 13.86 20.76 65.41
N SER A 262 14.02 22.07 65.24
CA SER A 262 14.80 23.04 66.04
C SER A 262 16.26 23.16 65.63
#